data_AF-A0A949MKD7-F1
#
_entry.id   AF-A0A949MKD7-F1
#
_cell.length_a   1.000
_cell.length_b   1.000
_cell.length_c   1.000
_cell.angle_alpha   90.00
_cell.angle_beta   90.00
_cell.angle_gamma   90.00
#
_symmetry.space_group_name_H-M   'P 1'
#
loop_
_entity.id
_entity.type
_entity.pdbx_description
1 polymer ?
#
loop_
_entity_poly.entity_id
_entity_poly.type
_entity_poly.pdbx_seq_one_letter_code
_entity_poly.pdbx_strand_id
1 'polypeptide(L)'
;MTEQERIAAVDEAITSRRSIRAFLPKPVSRDTVTDILRVASRAPSGTNTQPWRVYVLSGAAKAALSDDIVAAYDDPQQASQHAEEYAYYPREWVAPYIDRRRKVGWDLYGLLGIAKADKARMHAQHGRNFVFFDAPVG
;
A
#
# COMPACT_ATOMS: atom_id res chain seq x y z
N MET A 1 29.85 12.98 5.77
CA MET A 1 29.66 11.71 5.05
C MET A 1 30.60 11.63 3.87
N THR A 2 31.37 10.56 3.78
CA THR A 2 32.18 10.22 2.62
C THR A 2 31.30 9.88 1.41
N GLU A 3 31.89 9.79 0.22
CA GLU A 3 31.18 9.32 -0.96
C GLU A 3 30.67 7.88 -0.79
N GLN A 4 31.51 7.03 -0.21
CA GLN A 4 31.18 5.63 0.05
C GLN A 4 30.01 5.48 1.02
N GLU A 5 29.94 6.33 2.05
CA GLU A 5 28.79 6.36 2.97
C GLU A 5 27.50 6.84 2.27
N ARG A 6 27.59 7.76 1.30
CA ARG A 6 26.42 8.20 0.52
C ARG A 6 25.87 7.07 -0.34
N ILE A 7 26.75 6.35 -1.04
CA ILE A 7 26.36 5.22 -1.88
C ILE A 7 25.69 4.15 -1.02
N ALA A 8 26.33 3.77 0.09
CA ALA A 8 25.79 2.76 0.99
C ALA A 8 24.40 3.12 1.54
N ALA A 9 24.18 4.38 1.94
CA ALA A 9 22.88 4.83 2.44
C ALA A 9 21.77 4.74 1.38
N VAL A 10 22.08 5.06 0.12
CA VAL A 10 21.10 4.95 -0.98
C VAL A 10 20.80 3.49 -1.30
N ASP A 11 21.82 2.64 -1.39
CA ASP A 11 21.66 1.21 -1.63
C ASP A 11 20.83 0.55 -0.53
N GLU A 12 21.09 0.90 0.74
CA GLU A 12 20.32 0.41 1.88
C GLU A 12 18.85 0.84 1.79
N ALA A 13 18.57 2.12 1.49
CA ALA A 13 17.20 2.60 1.37
C ALA A 13 16.41 1.87 0.26
N ILE A 14 17.05 1.54 -0.86
CA ILE A 14 16.42 0.84 -1.98
C ILE A 14 16.20 -0.65 -1.64
N THR A 15 17.24 -1.33 -1.15
CA THR A 15 17.25 -2.79 -0.97
C THR A 15 16.55 -3.26 0.30
N SER A 16 16.48 -2.42 1.33
CA SER A 16 15.77 -2.75 2.58
C SER A 16 14.25 -2.53 2.48
N ARG A 17 13.77 -1.70 1.55
CA ARG A 17 12.35 -1.35 1.40
C ARG A 17 11.51 -2.59 1.09
N ARG A 18 10.44 -2.79 1.86
CA ARG A 18 9.47 -3.88 1.68
C ARG A 18 8.05 -3.36 1.84
N SER A 19 7.06 -4.12 1.34
CA SER A 19 5.65 -3.84 1.60
C SER A 19 5.31 -4.27 3.03
N ILE A 20 5.32 -3.33 3.96
CA ILE A 20 4.94 -3.55 5.37
C ILE A 20 3.41 -3.64 5.48
N ARG A 21 2.93 -4.66 6.18
CA ARG A 21 1.49 -4.98 6.33
C ARG A 21 1.03 -5.08 7.79
N ALA A 22 1.82 -4.52 8.69
CA ALA A 22 1.47 -4.33 10.10
C ALA A 22 2.33 -3.19 10.64
N PHE A 23 1.69 -2.17 11.20
CA PHE A 23 2.36 -1.01 11.78
C PHE A 23 2.08 -0.93 13.27
N LEU A 24 3.06 -0.40 14.02
CA LEU A 24 2.83 -0.05 15.41
C LEU A 24 1.92 1.18 15.50
N PRO A 25 1.15 1.37 16.59
CA PRO A 25 0.38 2.58 16.84
C PRO A 25 1.26 3.78 17.23
N LYS A 26 2.49 3.84 16.71
CA LYS A 26 3.44 4.92 16.95
C LYS A 26 3.12 6.06 15.98
N PRO A 27 2.80 7.28 16.46
CA PRO A 27 2.50 8.39 15.58
C PRO A 27 3.73 8.81 14.76
N VAL A 28 3.48 9.31 13.55
CA VAL A 28 4.47 9.99 12.71
C VAL A 28 4.17 11.49 12.77
N SER A 29 5.17 12.32 13.05
CA SER A 29 4.95 13.75 13.14
C SER A 29 4.61 14.34 11.77
N ARG A 30 3.86 15.44 11.77
CA ARG A 30 3.57 16.19 10.55
C ARG A 30 4.84 16.61 9.84
N ASP A 31 5.84 17.08 10.58
CA ASP A 31 7.11 17.54 10.03
C ASP A 31 7.84 16.41 9.28
N THR A 32 7.84 15.19 9.83
CA THR A 32 8.40 14.03 9.14
C THR A 32 7.68 13.73 7.84
N VAL A 33 6.33 13.75 7.83
CA VAL A 33 5.56 13.52 6.60
C VAL A 33 5.83 14.62 5.57
N THR A 34 5.85 15.89 6.00
CA THR A 34 6.15 17.03 5.14
C THR A 34 7.56 16.93 4.55
N ASP A 35 8.56 16.51 5.32
CA ASP A 35 9.92 16.32 4.83
C ASP A 35 10.00 15.19 3.78
N ILE A 36 9.33 14.06 4.02
CA ILE A 36 9.22 12.97 3.05
C ILE A 36 8.62 13.48 1.73
N LEU A 37 7.52 14.22 1.80
CA LEU A 37 6.86 14.77 0.60
C LEU A 37 7.73 15.79 -0.13
N ARG A 38 8.48 16.63 0.61
CA ARG A 38 9.45 17.58 0.06
C ARG A 38 10.57 16.88 -0.70
N VAL A 39 11.07 15.75 -0.19
CA VAL A 39 12.07 14.94 -0.90
C VAL A 39 11.45 14.24 -2.11
N ALA A 40 10.27 13.64 -1.95
CA ALA A 40 9.55 12.95 -3.02
C ALA A 40 9.20 13.86 -4.21
N SER A 41 8.90 15.14 -3.94
CA SER A 41 8.60 16.12 -4.99
C SER A 41 9.78 16.45 -5.91
N ARG A 42 10.97 15.91 -5.64
CA ARG A 42 12.16 16.03 -6.51
C ARG A 42 12.22 14.95 -7.60
N ALA A 43 11.28 14.00 -7.61
CA ALA A 43 11.18 13.02 -8.70
C ALA A 43 11.06 13.74 -10.05
N PRO A 44 11.74 13.28 -11.12
CA PRO A 44 11.56 13.86 -12.44
C PRO A 44 10.15 13.54 -12.98
N SER A 45 9.63 14.41 -13.84
CA SER A 45 8.38 14.20 -14.58
C SER A 45 8.53 14.70 -16.03
N GLY A 46 7.71 14.17 -16.94
CA GLY A 46 7.67 14.64 -18.32
C GLY A 46 7.46 16.16 -18.34
N THR A 47 8.37 16.87 -19.03
CA THR A 47 8.44 18.35 -19.09
C THR A 47 8.37 19.06 -17.73
N ASN A 48 8.76 18.38 -16.64
CA ASN A 48 8.67 18.85 -15.25
C ASN A 48 7.25 19.27 -14.80
N THR A 49 6.22 18.62 -15.32
CA THR A 49 4.80 18.90 -15.04
C THR A 49 4.39 18.71 -13.58
N GLN A 50 5.09 17.85 -12.84
CA GLN A 50 4.83 17.55 -11.42
C GLN A 50 3.33 17.24 -11.15
N PRO A 51 2.72 16.26 -11.85
CA PRO A 51 1.27 16.08 -11.86
C PRO A 51 0.70 15.50 -10.56
N TRP A 52 1.56 15.08 -9.63
CA TRP A 52 1.15 14.43 -8.40
C TRP A 52 0.36 15.39 -7.48
N ARG A 53 -0.77 14.90 -6.99
CA ARG A 53 -1.52 15.49 -5.87
C ARG A 53 -1.59 14.47 -4.76
N VAL A 54 -1.26 14.88 -3.53
CA VAL A 54 -1.21 13.98 -2.37
C VAL A 54 -2.18 14.48 -1.31
N TYR A 55 -3.05 13.60 -0.86
CA TYR A 55 -3.88 13.79 0.32
C TYR A 55 -3.30 12.97 1.45
N VAL A 56 -3.13 13.57 2.62
CA VAL A 56 -2.54 12.92 3.79
C VAL A 56 -3.60 12.89 4.88
N LEU A 57 -3.99 11.69 5.30
CA LEU A 57 -4.99 11.48 6.34
C LEU A 57 -4.33 10.89 7.58
N SER A 58 -4.74 11.38 8.74
CA SER A 58 -4.36 10.83 10.04
C SER A 58 -5.51 11.00 11.03
N GLY A 59 -5.43 10.31 12.17
CA GLY A 59 -6.45 10.41 13.24
C GLY A 59 -7.87 10.14 12.72
N ALA A 60 -8.82 10.97 13.15
CA ALA A 60 -10.25 10.79 12.88
C ALA A 60 -10.60 10.80 11.38
N ALA A 61 -9.93 11.62 10.56
CA ALA A 61 -10.22 11.67 9.12
C ALA A 61 -9.82 10.35 8.42
N LYS A 62 -8.66 9.78 8.78
CA LYS A 62 -8.22 8.48 8.26
C LYS A 62 -9.16 7.37 8.71
N ALA A 63 -9.57 7.41 9.98
CA ALA A 63 -10.49 6.43 10.56
C ALA A 63 -11.84 6.46 9.82
N ALA A 64 -12.46 7.65 9.69
CA ALA A 64 -13.72 7.80 8.98
C ALA A 64 -13.66 7.28 7.53
N LEU A 65 -12.62 7.65 6.78
CA LEU A 65 -12.43 7.12 5.41
C LEU A 65 -12.28 5.59 5.41
N SER A 66 -11.51 5.04 6.35
CA SER A 66 -11.30 3.60 6.44
C SER A 66 -12.61 2.87 6.77
N ASP A 67 -13.39 3.41 7.71
CA ASP A 67 -14.67 2.84 8.15
C ASP A 67 -15.67 2.83 6.98
N ASP A 68 -15.77 3.92 6.23
CA ASP A 68 -16.67 4.02 5.06
C ASP A 68 -16.28 2.99 3.96
N ILE A 69 -14.99 2.87 3.65
CA ILE A 69 -14.52 1.92 2.64
C ILE A 69 -14.72 0.47 3.11
N VAL A 70 -14.43 0.17 4.38
CA VAL A 70 -14.64 -1.18 4.94
C VAL A 70 -16.12 -1.54 4.94
N ALA A 71 -17.01 -0.63 5.33
CA ALA A 71 -18.45 -0.86 5.27
C ALA A 71 -18.93 -1.17 3.84
N ALA A 72 -18.43 -0.44 2.83
CA ALA A 72 -18.74 -0.71 1.44
C ALA A 72 -18.13 -2.04 0.93
N TYR A 73 -16.94 -2.42 1.42
CA TYR A 73 -16.27 -3.66 1.08
C TYR A 73 -16.96 -4.90 1.68
N ASP A 74 -17.47 -4.78 2.90
CA ASP A 74 -18.13 -5.87 3.62
C ASP A 74 -19.60 -6.06 3.22
N ASP A 75 -20.20 -5.09 2.54
CA ASP A 75 -21.52 -5.22 1.90
C ASP A 75 -21.36 -5.66 0.42
N PRO A 76 -21.73 -6.91 0.06
CA PRO A 76 -21.62 -7.40 -1.32
C PRO A 76 -22.42 -6.58 -2.33
N GLN A 77 -23.54 -5.97 -1.93
CA GLN A 77 -24.36 -5.15 -2.80
C GLN A 77 -23.65 -3.84 -3.15
N GLN A 78 -22.98 -3.21 -2.18
CA GLN A 78 -22.17 -2.01 -2.40
C GLN A 78 -20.88 -2.35 -3.15
N ALA A 79 -20.15 -3.38 -2.70
CA ALA A 79 -18.90 -3.82 -3.32
C ALA A 79 -19.08 -4.12 -4.82
N SER A 80 -20.20 -4.71 -5.22
CA SER A 80 -20.50 -5.00 -6.64
C SER A 80 -20.75 -3.77 -7.51
N GLN A 81 -21.04 -2.61 -6.91
CA GLN A 81 -21.24 -1.34 -7.62
C GLN A 81 -19.91 -0.61 -7.88
N HIS A 82 -18.85 -0.99 -7.18
CA HIS A 82 -17.54 -0.37 -7.32
C HIS A 82 -16.67 -1.15 -8.29
N ALA A 83 -16.20 -0.47 -9.34
CA ALA A 83 -15.23 -1.01 -10.29
C ALA A 83 -14.09 0.00 -10.47
N GLU A 84 -12.90 -0.51 -10.78
CA GLU A 84 -11.76 0.33 -11.11
C GLU A 84 -12.05 1.15 -12.39
N GLU A 85 -11.80 2.46 -12.35
CA GLU A 85 -11.95 3.33 -13.53
C GLU A 85 -10.92 3.01 -14.63
N TYR A 86 -9.80 2.42 -14.23
CA TYR A 86 -8.70 2.03 -15.09
C TYR A 86 -8.33 0.57 -14.84
N ALA A 87 -8.03 -0.17 -15.90
CA ALA A 87 -7.51 -1.52 -15.78
C ALA A 87 -6.07 -1.48 -15.24
N TYR A 88 -5.92 -1.53 -13.92
CA TYR A 88 -4.60 -1.47 -13.27
C TYR A 88 -3.77 -2.72 -13.54
N TYR A 89 -4.45 -3.87 -13.64
CA TYR A 89 -3.84 -5.14 -13.96
C TYR A 89 -4.24 -5.65 -15.35
N PRO A 90 -3.42 -6.52 -15.97
CA PRO A 90 -3.82 -7.24 -17.17
C PRO A 90 -5.13 -8.01 -16.96
N ARG A 91 -6.02 -7.94 -17.95
CA ARG A 91 -7.24 -8.75 -17.98
C ARG A 91 -6.93 -10.23 -18.17
N GLU A 92 -5.93 -10.51 -19.00
CA GLU A 92 -5.40 -11.85 -19.22
C GLU A 92 -4.04 -11.99 -18.56
N TRP A 93 -3.87 -13.06 -17.79
CA TRP A 93 -2.64 -13.32 -17.04
C TRP A 93 -1.85 -14.45 -17.66
N VAL A 94 -0.66 -14.12 -18.18
CA VAL A 94 0.29 -15.07 -18.76
C VAL A 94 1.56 -15.19 -17.92
N ALA A 95 2.31 -16.27 -18.11
CA ALA A 95 3.65 -16.39 -17.54
C ALA A 95 4.58 -15.30 -18.11
N PRO A 96 5.48 -14.70 -17.33
CA PRO A 96 5.81 -15.03 -15.93
C PRO A 96 4.97 -14.28 -14.88
N TYR A 97 4.02 -13.44 -15.28
CA TYR A 97 3.31 -12.52 -14.38
C TYR A 97 2.33 -13.24 -13.45
N ILE A 98 1.61 -14.24 -13.97
CA ILE A 98 0.70 -15.05 -13.16
C ILE A 98 1.45 -15.83 -12.06
N ASP A 99 2.65 -16.33 -12.37
CA ASP A 99 3.46 -17.10 -11.44
C ASP A 99 3.98 -16.21 -10.31
N ARG A 100 4.45 -15.01 -10.65
CA ARG A 100 4.87 -13.98 -9.68
C ARG A 100 3.72 -13.61 -8.74
N ARG A 101 2.52 -13.34 -9.29
CA ARG A 101 1.32 -12.99 -8.53
C ARG A 101 0.92 -14.12 -7.57
N ARG A 102 0.89 -15.36 -8.05
CA ARG A 102 0.56 -16.53 -7.24
C ARG A 102 1.56 -16.73 -6.13
N LYS A 103 2.86 -16.71 -6.44
CA LYS A 103 3.93 -16.88 -5.44
C LYS A 103 3.78 -15.91 -4.28
N VAL A 104 3.70 -14.60 -4.54
CA VAL A 104 3.63 -13.60 -3.46
C VAL A 104 2.35 -13.71 -2.64
N GLY A 105 1.23 -14.07 -3.27
CA GLY A 105 -0.04 -14.28 -2.58
C GLY A 105 -0.01 -15.50 -1.66
N TRP A 106 0.51 -16.63 -2.14
CA TRP A 106 0.62 -17.85 -1.34
C TRP A 106 1.65 -17.75 -0.24
N ASP A 107 2.79 -17.12 -0.49
CA ASP A 107 3.79 -16.87 0.55
C ASP A 107 3.19 -16.00 1.68
N LEU A 108 2.45 -14.94 1.34
CA LEU A 108 1.76 -14.10 2.33
C LEU A 108 0.73 -14.89 3.14
N TYR A 109 -0.15 -15.65 2.48
CA TYR A 109 -1.15 -16.46 3.19
C TYR A 109 -0.52 -17.58 4.02
N GLY A 110 0.56 -18.19 3.55
CA GLY A 110 1.35 -19.15 4.31
C GLY A 110 1.89 -18.56 5.61
N LEU A 111 2.47 -17.36 5.56
CA LEU A 111 2.96 -16.65 6.75
C LEU A 111 1.86 -16.33 7.77
N LEU A 112 0.64 -16.10 7.30
CA LEU A 112 -0.53 -15.79 8.13
C LEU A 112 -1.33 -17.03 8.56
N GLY A 113 -0.92 -18.22 8.10
CA GLY A 113 -1.67 -19.46 8.31
C GLY A 113 -3.07 -19.44 7.70
N ILE A 114 -3.28 -18.72 6.59
CA ILE A 114 -4.55 -18.65 5.86
C ILE A 114 -4.58 -19.76 4.82
N ALA A 115 -5.48 -20.73 4.98
CA ALA A 115 -5.65 -21.80 4.02
C ALA A 115 -6.33 -21.31 2.73
N LYS A 116 -6.05 -21.95 1.59
CA LYS A 116 -6.60 -21.59 0.27
C LYS A 116 -8.13 -21.56 0.19
N ALA A 117 -8.82 -22.31 1.04
CA ALA A 117 -10.28 -22.38 1.09
C ALA A 117 -10.90 -21.43 2.14
N ASP A 118 -10.08 -20.75 2.95
CA ASP A 118 -10.54 -19.88 4.03
C ASP A 118 -10.93 -18.50 3.49
N LYS A 119 -12.08 -18.46 2.81
CA LYS A 119 -12.60 -17.25 2.17
C LYS A 119 -12.80 -16.12 3.17
N ALA A 120 -13.22 -16.44 4.40
CA ALA A 120 -13.45 -15.44 5.44
C ALA A 120 -12.14 -14.75 5.86
N ARG A 121 -11.08 -15.52 6.14
CA ARG A 121 -9.78 -14.92 6.49
C ARG A 121 -9.09 -14.27 5.29
N MET A 122 -9.29 -14.78 4.08
CA MET A 122 -8.83 -14.12 2.86
C MET A 122 -9.51 -12.75 2.65
N HIS A 123 -10.83 -12.68 2.83
CA HIS A 123 -11.61 -11.44 2.78
C HIS A 123 -11.15 -10.47 3.85
N ALA A 124 -11.07 -10.91 5.11
CA ALA A 124 -10.57 -10.09 6.20
C ALA A 124 -9.15 -9.56 5.93
N GLN A 125 -8.23 -10.41 5.46
CA GLN A 125 -6.86 -10.02 5.13
C GLN A 125 -6.79 -9.04 3.96
N HIS A 126 -7.69 -9.14 2.99
CA HIS A 126 -7.79 -8.17 1.90
C HIS A 126 -8.35 -6.83 2.40
N GLY A 127 -9.36 -6.86 3.26
CA GLY A 127 -9.94 -5.67 3.90
C GLY A 127 -8.92 -4.84 4.69
N ARG A 128 -7.83 -5.47 5.18
CA ARG A 128 -6.72 -4.77 5.84
C ARG A 128 -6.06 -3.69 4.98
N ASN A 129 -6.17 -3.74 3.65
CA ASN A 129 -5.69 -2.66 2.77
C ASN A 129 -6.44 -1.34 3.05
N PHE A 130 -7.73 -1.40 3.34
CA PHE A 130 -8.59 -0.21 3.50
C PHE A 130 -8.41 0.49 4.85
N VAL A 131 -7.82 -0.19 5.84
CA VAL A 131 -7.38 0.41 7.11
C VAL A 131 -5.88 0.75 7.10
N PHE A 132 -5.25 0.74 5.92
CA PHE A 132 -3.83 1.01 5.71
C PHE A 132 -2.90 0.11 6.54
N PHE A 133 -3.32 -1.14 6.81
CA PHE A 133 -2.61 -2.08 7.68
C PHE A 133 -2.25 -1.50 9.07
N ASP A 134 -3.09 -0.61 9.58
CA ASP A 134 -2.92 0.15 10.84
C ASP A 134 -1.81 1.22 10.81
N ALA A 135 -1.31 1.60 9.63
CA ALA A 135 -0.36 2.71 9.52
C ALA A 135 -0.95 3.99 10.13
N PRO A 136 -0.19 4.76 10.92
CA PRO A 136 -0.70 5.97 11.60
C PRO A 136 -1.10 7.10 10.63
N VAL A 137 -0.60 7.04 9.40
CA VAL A 137 -0.86 8.00 8.31
C VAL A 137 -1.21 7.21 7.06
N GLY A 138 -2.24 7.65 6.34
CA GLY A 138 -2.74 7.07 5.08
C GLY A 138 -2.83 8.10 3.97
#